data_AF-A0A7S1IQU4-F1
#
_entry.id   AF-A0A7S1IQU4-F1
#
_cell.length_a   1.000
_cell.length_b   1.000
_cell.length_c   1.000
_cell.angle_alpha   90.00
_cell.angle_beta   90.00
_cell.angle_gamma   90.00
#
_symmetry.space_group_name_H-M   'P 1'
#
loop_
_entity.id
_entity.type
_entity.pdbx_description
1 polymer ?
#
loop_
_entity_poly.entity_id
_entity_poly.type
_entity_poly.pdbx_seq_one_letter_code
_entity_poly.pdbx_strand_id
1 'polypeptide(L)'
;RGHNYAHLARGLEKPVKTFNKLSNSQRTISSFIQRLRIKTFGLDHLLRGHNFTKPQVAFMLVDTEGFDCKIIASLDLSSFAPAVIIYETQHCKPLDLQRAHTALSKYYQTFTLDPANTICFRRAMV
;
A
#
# COMPACT_ATOMS: atom_id res chain seq x y z
N ARG A 1 -7.35 -24.67 1.08
CA ARG A 1 -7.21 -24.88 2.54
C ARG A 1 -7.46 -23.54 3.21
N GLY A 2 -8.63 -23.35 3.83
CA GLY A 2 -9.00 -22.07 4.44
C GLY A 2 -8.16 -21.81 5.70
N HIS A 3 -7.46 -20.69 5.74
CA HIS A 3 -6.74 -20.27 6.94
C HIS A 3 -7.72 -19.70 7.96
N ASN A 4 -7.77 -20.32 9.14
CA ASN A 4 -8.60 -19.88 10.27
C ASN A 4 -7.87 -18.77 11.04
N TYR A 5 -8.32 -17.53 10.85
CA TYR A 5 -7.75 -16.33 11.49
C TYR A 5 -8.37 -16.00 12.86
N ALA A 6 -9.12 -16.92 13.49
CA ALA A 6 -9.81 -16.68 14.76
C ALA A 6 -8.91 -16.18 15.90
N HIS A 7 -7.60 -16.42 15.84
CA HIS A 7 -6.65 -15.96 16.84
C HIS A 7 -6.32 -14.46 16.76
N LEU A 8 -6.60 -13.78 15.65
CA LEU A 8 -6.36 -12.33 15.48
C LEU A 8 -7.43 -11.46 16.17
N ALA A 9 -8.53 -12.04 16.66
CA ALA A 9 -9.69 -11.33 17.19
C ALA A 9 -9.66 -11.08 18.72
N ARG A 10 -8.56 -11.39 19.42
CA ARG A 10 -8.47 -11.15 20.87
C ARG A 10 -8.12 -9.69 21.15
N GLY A 11 -9.13 -8.88 21.47
CA GLY A 11 -8.96 -7.49 21.93
C GLY A 11 -10.03 -6.50 21.48
N LEU A 12 -11.26 -6.94 21.19
CA LEU A 12 -12.36 -6.09 20.75
C LEU A 12 -13.02 -5.39 21.95
N GLU A 13 -12.44 -4.28 22.42
CA GLU A 13 -13.14 -3.36 23.32
C GLU A 13 -13.77 -2.17 22.57
N LYS A 14 -15.10 -2.14 22.69
CA LYS A 14 -16.12 -1.07 22.56
C LYS A 14 -16.43 -0.48 21.17
N PRO A 15 -17.73 -0.39 20.81
CA PRO A 15 -18.20 0.19 19.55
C PRO A 15 -18.04 1.72 19.55
N VAL A 16 -17.43 2.25 18.49
CA VAL A 16 -17.30 3.69 18.27
C VAL A 16 -18.48 4.20 17.45
N LYS A 17 -19.17 5.18 18.06
CA LYS A 17 -20.23 6.11 17.59
C LYS A 17 -20.81 5.96 16.17
N THR A 18 -22.12 5.73 16.20
CA THR A 18 -23.26 5.83 15.27
C THR A 18 -23.08 6.55 13.91
N PHE A 19 -23.35 5.83 12.83
CA PHE A 19 -23.54 6.33 11.46
C PHE A 19 -24.97 6.87 11.23
N ASN A 20 -25.25 8.12 11.60
CA ASN A 20 -26.61 8.69 11.52
C ASN A 20 -27.00 9.33 10.17
N LYS A 21 -26.42 8.90 9.04
CA LYS A 21 -26.76 9.50 7.73
C LYS A 21 -26.57 8.57 6.51
N LEU A 22 -27.12 7.35 6.57
CA LEU A 22 -27.05 6.38 5.46
C LEU A 22 -28.46 6.01 4.97
N SER A 23 -28.61 5.85 3.64
CA SER A 23 -29.83 5.37 2.97
C SER A 23 -30.13 3.90 3.35
N ASN A 24 -31.35 3.40 3.09
CA ASN A 24 -31.73 2.03 3.48
C ASN A 24 -30.81 0.95 2.88
N SER A 25 -30.38 1.07 1.62
CA SER A 25 -29.42 0.14 1.01
C SER A 25 -28.02 0.24 1.62
N GLN A 26 -27.58 1.44 2.01
CA GLN A 26 -26.29 1.65 2.68
C GLN A 26 -26.28 1.14 4.13
N ARG A 27 -27.42 1.18 4.82
CA ARG A 27 -27.57 0.58 6.17
C ARG A 27 -27.39 -0.93 6.12
N THR A 28 -27.92 -1.60 5.10
CA THR A 28 -27.80 -3.06 4.91
C THR A 28 -26.35 -3.49 4.70
N ILE A 29 -25.57 -2.76 3.90
CA ILE A 29 -24.14 -3.07 3.70
C ILE A 29 -23.34 -2.80 4.97
N SER A 30 -23.64 -1.68 5.66
CA SER A 30 -22.89 -1.28 6.86
C SER A 30 -22.98 -2.31 7.99
N SER A 31 -24.09 -3.04 8.12
CA SER A 31 -24.20 -4.15 9.10
C SER A 31 -23.30 -5.34 8.79
N PHE A 32 -22.79 -5.46 7.56
CA PHE A 32 -21.80 -6.48 7.17
C PHE A 32 -20.35 -5.97 7.24
N ILE A 33 -20.12 -4.67 7.52
CA ILE A 33 -18.76 -4.12 7.61
C ILE A 33 -18.22 -4.32 9.03
N GLN A 34 -17.24 -5.21 9.17
CA GLN A 34 -16.48 -5.36 10.40
C GLN A 34 -15.19 -4.53 10.34
N ARG A 35 -14.87 -3.84 11.44
CA ARG A 35 -13.57 -3.20 11.63
C ARG A 35 -12.66 -4.12 12.41
N LEU A 36 -11.51 -4.44 11.84
CA LEU A 36 -10.49 -5.27 12.46
C LEU A 36 -9.25 -4.43 12.73
N ARG A 37 -8.61 -4.65 13.88
CA ARG A 37 -7.25 -4.17 14.11
C ARG A 37 -6.29 -5.26 13.65
N ILE A 38 -5.58 -4.98 12.57
CA ILE A 38 -4.62 -5.91 11.99
C ILE A 38 -3.23 -5.47 12.41
N LYS A 39 -2.41 -6.40 12.90
CA LYS A 39 -1.00 -6.15 13.16
C LYS A 39 -0.30 -5.87 11.84
N THR A 40 0.38 -4.74 11.74
CA THR A 40 1.14 -4.36 10.55
C THR A 40 2.64 -4.60 10.77
N PHE A 41 3.36 -4.78 9.66
CA PHE A 41 4.79 -4.98 9.64
C PHE A 41 5.41 -4.03 8.61
N GLY A 42 6.57 -3.46 8.96
CA GLY A 42 7.37 -2.72 7.99
C GLY A 42 8.02 -3.65 6.98
N LEU A 43 8.45 -3.09 5.84
CA LEU A 43 9.11 -3.83 4.76
C LEU A 43 10.30 -4.67 5.26
N ASP A 44 11.14 -4.10 6.11
CA ASP A 44 12.32 -4.80 6.67
C ASP A 44 11.94 -6.04 7.49
N HIS A 45 10.81 -5.97 8.20
CA HIS A 45 10.31 -7.12 8.96
C HIS A 45 9.85 -8.23 8.01
N LEU A 46 9.14 -7.86 6.94
CA LEU A 46 8.68 -8.82 5.92
C LEU A 46 9.86 -9.49 5.23
N LEU A 47 10.83 -8.71 4.72
CA LEU A 47 11.99 -9.27 4.00
C LEU A 47 12.81 -10.23 4.87
N ARG A 48 13.09 -9.85 6.12
CA ARG A 48 13.81 -10.74 7.07
C ARG A 48 13.06 -12.03 7.34
N GLY A 49 11.73 -11.98 7.49
CA GLY A 49 10.90 -13.16 7.72
C GLY A 49 10.95 -14.18 6.57
N HIS A 50 11.36 -13.76 5.37
CA HIS A 50 11.48 -14.61 4.19
C HIS A 50 12.93 -14.81 3.73
N ASN A 51 13.93 -14.46 4.55
CA ASN A 51 15.36 -14.54 4.22
C ASN A 51 15.75 -13.74 2.95
N PHE A 52 15.08 -12.62 2.70
CA PHE A 52 15.44 -11.68 1.65
C PHE A 52 16.14 -10.44 2.21
N THR A 53 17.04 -9.89 1.41
CA THR A 53 17.62 -8.56 1.62
C THR A 53 17.06 -7.57 0.60
N LYS A 54 17.04 -6.28 0.94
CA LYS A 54 16.55 -5.20 0.05
C LYS A 54 17.15 -5.25 -1.37
N PRO A 55 18.48 -5.46 -1.56
CA PRO A 55 19.08 -5.49 -2.90
C PRO A 55 18.61 -6.65 -3.78
N GLN A 56 18.06 -7.73 -3.20
CA GLN A 56 17.59 -8.89 -3.97
C GLN A 56 16.20 -8.68 -4.59
N VAL A 57 15.48 -7.64 -4.16
CA VAL A 57 14.15 -7.33 -4.72
C VAL A 57 14.35 -6.56 -6.02
N ALA A 58 14.23 -7.26 -7.14
CA ALA A 58 14.33 -6.64 -8.47
C ALA A 58 13.04 -5.93 -8.89
N PHE A 59 11.89 -6.40 -8.40
CA PHE A 59 10.56 -5.95 -8.83
C PHE A 59 9.66 -5.71 -7.61
N MET A 60 8.94 -4.60 -7.61
CA MET A 60 7.91 -4.29 -6.61
C MET A 60 6.61 -3.88 -7.29
N LEU A 61 5.51 -4.52 -6.93
CA LEU A 61 4.15 -4.10 -7.25
C LEU A 61 3.47 -3.61 -5.98
N VAL A 62 2.89 -2.43 -6.02
CA VAL A 62 2.03 -1.87 -4.96
C VAL A 62 0.62 -1.82 -5.51
N ASP A 63 -0.29 -2.45 -4.78
CA ASP A 63 -1.71 -2.49 -5.08
C ASP A 63 -2.44 -2.47 -3.73
N THR A 64 -2.86 -1.28 -3.29
CA THR A 64 -3.36 -1.07 -1.91
C THR A 64 -4.63 -0.24 -1.81
N GLU A 65 -5.49 -0.27 -2.83
CA GLU A 65 -6.83 0.35 -2.80
C GLU A 65 -6.78 1.83 -2.33
N GLY A 66 -5.78 2.58 -2.81
CA GLY A 66 -5.63 4.03 -2.56
C GLY A 66 -4.58 4.45 -1.53
N PHE A 67 -3.77 3.53 -1.02
CA PHE A 67 -2.59 3.85 -0.19
C PHE A 67 -1.27 3.83 -0.96
N ASP A 68 -1.33 3.56 -2.26
CA ASP A 68 -0.22 3.26 -3.15
C ASP A 68 0.82 4.38 -3.15
N CYS A 69 0.40 5.61 -3.45
CA CYS A 69 1.30 6.76 -3.43
C CYS A 69 1.89 7.06 -2.04
N LYS A 70 1.18 6.73 -0.94
CA LYS A 70 1.74 6.89 0.40
C LYS A 70 2.81 5.87 0.70
N ILE A 71 2.62 4.63 0.25
CA ILE A 71 3.64 3.58 0.35
C ILE A 71 4.86 4.03 -0.43
N ILE A 72 4.71 4.40 -1.70
CA ILE A 72 5.80 4.89 -2.54
C ILE A 72 6.54 6.07 -1.89
N ALA A 73 5.82 7.07 -1.39
CA ALA A 73 6.42 8.23 -0.73
C ALA A 73 7.12 7.91 0.60
N SER A 74 6.81 6.78 1.24
CA SER A 74 7.40 6.34 2.50
C SER A 74 8.65 5.47 2.33
N LEU A 75 8.94 5.00 1.13
CA LEU A 75 10.09 4.14 0.87
C LEU A 75 11.40 4.94 0.95
N ASP A 76 12.37 4.38 1.65
CA ASP A 76 13.76 4.81 1.52
C ASP A 76 14.36 4.19 0.26
N LEU A 77 14.17 4.88 -0.86
CA LEU A 77 14.65 4.47 -2.19
C LEU A 77 16.18 4.50 -2.33
N SER A 78 16.91 5.02 -1.33
CA SER A 78 18.37 4.94 -1.29
C SER A 78 18.86 3.57 -0.83
N SER A 79 18.16 2.93 0.12
CA SER A 79 18.50 1.60 0.63
C SER A 79 17.68 0.47 0.02
N PHE A 80 16.46 0.76 -0.42
CA PHE A 80 15.56 -0.18 -1.08
C PHE A 80 15.28 0.28 -2.51
N ALA A 81 16.04 -0.26 -3.46
CA ALA A 81 16.09 0.27 -4.81
C ALA A 81 15.82 -0.81 -5.87
N PRO A 82 14.57 -1.34 -5.92
CA PRO A 82 14.17 -2.30 -6.94
C PRO A 82 14.39 -1.74 -8.35
N ALA A 83 14.67 -2.61 -9.32
CA ALA A 83 14.88 -2.19 -10.70
C ALA A 83 13.58 -1.65 -11.34
N VAL A 84 12.44 -2.24 -10.96
CA VAL A 84 11.12 -1.86 -11.46
C VAL A 84 10.13 -1.71 -10.30
N ILE A 85 9.35 -0.63 -10.34
CA ILE A 85 8.21 -0.40 -9.44
C ILE A 85 6.95 -0.21 -10.29
N ILE A 86 5.86 -0.88 -9.94
CA ILE A 86 4.51 -0.62 -10.47
C ILE A 86 3.61 -0.23 -9.32
N TYR A 87 2.81 0.81 -9.49
CA TYR A 87 1.80 1.21 -8.52
C TYR A 87 0.61 1.90 -9.18
N GLU A 88 -0.53 1.82 -8.50
CA GLU A 88 -1.77 2.45 -8.95
C GLU A 88 -1.83 3.93 -8.54
N THR A 89 -2.12 4.82 -9.48
CA THR A 89 -2.25 6.27 -9.26
C THR A 89 -3.69 6.76 -9.23
N GLN A 90 -4.66 6.03 -9.81
CA GLN A 90 -6.05 6.51 -9.91
C GLN A 90 -6.72 6.79 -8.56
N HIS A 91 -6.34 6.06 -7.52
CA HIS A 91 -6.91 6.19 -6.18
C HIS A 91 -6.08 7.12 -5.28
N CYS A 92 -4.97 7.68 -5.79
CA CYS A 92 -4.14 8.57 -5.02
C CYS A 92 -4.75 9.97 -4.88
N LYS A 93 -4.64 10.52 -3.68
CA LYS A 93 -4.91 11.95 -3.48
C LYS A 93 -3.83 12.77 -4.17
N PRO A 94 -4.15 13.97 -4.70
CA PRO A 94 -3.18 14.81 -5.41
C PRO A 94 -1.88 15.07 -4.62
N LEU A 95 -1.99 15.32 -3.30
CA LEU A 95 -0.84 15.54 -2.44
C LEU A 95 0.03 14.29 -2.27
N ASP A 96 -0.59 13.11 -2.13
CA ASP A 96 0.14 11.85 -1.98
C ASP A 96 0.83 11.49 -3.30
N LEU A 97 0.15 11.71 -4.44
CA LEU A 97 0.72 11.54 -5.77
C LEU A 97 1.95 12.45 -5.98
N GLN A 98 1.84 13.74 -5.62
CA GLN A 98 2.97 14.68 -5.70
C GLN A 98 4.17 14.22 -4.84
N ARG A 99 3.91 13.71 -3.63
CA ARG A 99 4.96 13.17 -2.75
C ARG A 99 5.61 11.93 -3.35
N ALA A 100 4.82 11.01 -3.90
CA ALA A 100 5.32 9.82 -4.58
C ALA A 100 6.22 10.20 -5.77
N HIS A 101 5.77 11.12 -6.64
CA HIS A 101 6.58 11.62 -7.74
C HIS A 101 7.87 12.27 -7.27
N THR A 102 7.82 13.05 -6.19
CA THR A 102 9.00 13.70 -5.61
C THR A 102 10.01 12.67 -5.08
N ALA A 103 9.54 11.61 -4.42
CA ALA A 103 10.40 10.53 -3.94
C ALA A 103 11.05 9.76 -5.12
N LEU A 104 10.27 9.46 -6.15
CA LEU A 104 10.70 8.68 -7.31
C LEU A 104 11.64 9.45 -8.25
N SER A 105 11.41 10.76 -8.44
CA SER A 105 12.08 11.55 -9.50
C SER A 105 13.61 11.53 -9.41
N LYS A 106 14.15 11.37 -8.20
CA LYS A 106 15.59 11.28 -7.94
C LYS A 106 16.21 9.98 -8.46
N TYR A 107 15.48 8.87 -8.44
CA TYR A 107 16.04 7.52 -8.66
C TYR A 107 15.44 6.78 -9.85
N TYR A 108 14.25 7.19 -10.31
CA TYR A 108 13.46 6.48 -11.31
C TYR A 108 13.07 7.37 -12.48
N GLN A 109 12.85 6.73 -13.62
CA GLN A 109 12.12 7.27 -14.75
C GLN A 109 10.71 6.66 -14.73
N THR A 110 9.70 7.52 -14.73
CA THR A 110 8.29 7.15 -14.57
C THR A 110 7.57 7.17 -15.91
N PHE A 111 6.75 6.16 -16.17
CA PHE A 111 5.92 6.04 -17.37
C PHE A 111 4.49 5.70 -16.95
N THR A 112 3.52 6.33 -17.60
CA THR A 112 2.12 5.94 -17.49
C THR A 112 1.92 4.65 -18.27
N LEU A 113 1.50 3.59 -17.61
CA LEU A 113 1.20 2.30 -18.25
C LEU A 113 -0.21 2.35 -18.85
N ASP A 114 -1.16 2.84 -18.07
CA ASP A 114 -2.55 3.10 -18.43
C ASP A 114 -3.09 4.26 -17.55
N PRO A 115 -4.34 4.72 -17.71
CA PRO A 115 -4.87 5.85 -16.92
C PRO A 115 -4.83 5.65 -15.39
N ALA A 116 -4.77 4.40 -14.93
CA ALA A 116 -4.78 4.02 -13.52
C ALA A 116 -3.41 3.63 -12.98
N ASN A 117 -2.49 3.16 -13.83
CA ASN A 117 -1.24 2.53 -13.41
C ASN A 117 0.00 3.28 -13.89
N THR A 118 1.01 3.33 -13.02
CA THR A 118 2.34 3.89 -13.31
C THR A 118 3.41 2.82 -13.16
N ILE A 119 4.31 2.75 -14.12
CA ILE A 119 5.53 1.93 -14.08
C ILE A 119 6.77 2.81 -13.98
N CYS A 120 7.70 2.44 -13.12
CA CYS A 120 8.93 3.17 -12.85
C CYS A 120 10.12 2.27 -13.09
N PHE A 121 11.05 2.70 -13.93
CA PHE A 121 12.33 2.03 -14.15
C PHE A 121 13.44 2.79 -13.43
N ARG A 122 14.29 2.07 -12.70
CA ARG A 122 15.43 2.69 -12.02
C ARG A 122 16.37 3.30 -13.06
N ARG A 123 16.79 4.55 -12.83
CA ARG A 123 17.78 5.20 -13.70
C ARG A 123 19.11 4.49 -13.57
N ALA A 124 19.80 4.28 -14.68
CA ALA A 124 21.20 3.92 -14.64
C ALA A 124 21.96 5.08 -13.95
N MET A 125 22.71 4.77 -12.90
CA MET A 125 23.64 5.74 -12.34
C MET A 125 24.77 5.92 -13.36
N VAL A 126 24.89 7.13 -13.90
CA VAL A 126 26.02 7.56 -14.74
C VAL A 126 27.18 7.92 -13.83
#